data_AF-A0A963RR97-F1
#
_entry.id   AF-A0A963RR97-F1
#
_cell.length_a   1.000
_cell.length_b   1.000
_cell.length_c   1.000
_cell.angle_alpha   90.00
_cell.angle_beta   90.00
_cell.angle_gamma   90.00
#
_symmetry.space_group_name_H-M   'P 1'
#
loop_
_entity.id
_entity.type
_entity.pdbx_description
1 polymer ?
#
loop_
_entity_poly.entity_id
_entity_poly.type
_entity_poly.pdbx_seq_one_letter_code
_entity_poly.pdbx_strand_id
1 'polypeptide(L)'
;MTDQMHDKDRDQRHNERMARKKEVVDAAIAEAAEERGVFLVNTGNGKGKSSAGFGLVARAIGHGMKVGVVQFIKGRSDTGEEAFYRRQPEVAWHVMGEGFTWETQDRARDVATAEAAWEQARALLGDPAIGLVVL
;
A
#
# COMPACT_ATOMS: atom_id res chain seq x y z
N MET A 1 8.57 50.34 13.38
CA MET A 1 7.47 50.59 12.41
C MET A 1 7.80 50.03 11.02
N THR A 2 9.05 50.13 10.56
CA THR A 2 9.57 49.50 9.32
C THR A 2 9.59 47.96 9.35
N ASP A 3 9.90 47.35 10.48
CA ASP A 3 10.01 45.88 10.60
C ASP A 3 8.65 45.17 10.47
N GLN A 4 7.59 45.74 11.08
CA GLN A 4 6.22 45.24 10.96
C GLN A 4 5.60 45.43 9.56
N MET A 5 6.09 46.41 8.78
CA MET A 5 5.68 46.56 7.38
C MET A 5 6.35 45.52 6.48
N HIS A 6 7.60 45.16 6.77
CA HIS A 6 8.33 44.11 6.05
C HIS A 6 7.73 42.72 6.27
N ASP A 7 7.27 42.44 7.49
CA ASP A 7 6.64 41.16 7.84
C ASP A 7 5.26 41.00 7.17
N LYS A 8 4.46 42.08 7.13
CA LYS A 8 3.17 42.08 6.42
C LYS A 8 3.30 41.86 4.91
N ASP A 9 4.32 42.43 4.27
CA ASP A 9 4.58 42.21 2.82
C ASP A 9 5.04 40.76 2.56
N ARG A 10 5.84 40.18 3.48
CA ARG A 10 6.20 38.75 3.42
C ARG A 10 5.00 37.82 3.57
N ASP A 11 4.13 38.09 4.55
CA ASP A 11 2.91 37.32 4.79
C ASP A 11 1.93 37.42 3.62
N GLN A 12 1.77 38.62 3.06
CA GLN A 12 0.91 38.83 1.90
C GLN A 12 1.42 38.04 0.68
N ARG A 13 2.72 38.14 0.38
CA ARG A 13 3.34 37.35 -0.71
C ARG A 13 3.24 35.85 -0.46
N HIS A 14 3.36 35.40 0.79
CA HIS A 14 3.15 34.00 1.16
C HIS A 14 1.72 33.56 0.89
N ASN A 15 0.73 34.33 1.34
CA ASN A 15 -0.69 34.04 1.17
C ASN A 15 -1.08 34.00 -0.32
N GLU A 16 -0.64 34.97 -1.11
CA GLU A 16 -0.87 35.00 -2.57
C GLU A 16 -0.23 33.79 -3.28
N ARG A 17 0.92 33.32 -2.81
CA ARG A 17 1.56 32.10 -3.33
C ARG A 17 0.77 30.84 -2.94
N MET A 18 0.29 30.76 -1.70
CA MET A 18 -0.50 29.62 -1.24
C MET A 18 -1.88 29.56 -1.91
N ALA A 19 -2.51 30.71 -2.15
CA ALA A 19 -3.76 30.81 -2.91
C ALA A 19 -3.60 30.27 -4.33
N ARG A 20 -2.56 30.71 -5.06
CA ARG A 20 -2.22 30.18 -6.39
C ARG A 20 -1.96 28.68 -6.38
N LYS A 21 -1.25 28.16 -5.36
CA LYS A 21 -1.03 26.72 -5.22
C LYS A 21 -2.34 25.97 -4.96
N LYS A 22 -3.25 26.55 -4.16
CA LYS A 22 -4.56 25.97 -3.88
C LYS A 22 -5.39 25.85 -5.16
N GLU A 23 -5.43 26.89 -5.99
CA GLU A 23 -6.16 26.88 -7.27
C GLU A 23 -5.69 25.73 -8.18
N VAL A 24 -4.37 25.52 -8.30
CA VAL A 24 -3.80 24.42 -9.09
C VAL A 24 -4.19 23.05 -8.53
N VAL A 25 -4.15 22.88 -7.19
CA VAL A 25 -4.53 21.62 -6.54
C VAL A 25 -6.03 21.36 -6.69
N ASP A 26 -6.87 22.36 -6.47
CA ASP A 26 -8.32 22.25 -6.61
C ASP A 26 -8.71 21.86 -8.05
N ALA A 27 -8.07 22.46 -9.05
CA ALA A 27 -8.29 22.13 -10.45
C ALA A 27 -7.93 20.67 -10.77
N ALA A 28 -6.78 20.18 -10.26
CA ALA A 28 -6.38 18.79 -10.43
C ALA A 28 -7.32 17.80 -9.72
N ILE A 29 -7.85 18.17 -8.55
CA ILE A 29 -8.87 17.37 -7.84
C ILE A 29 -10.18 17.33 -8.64
N ALA A 30 -10.61 18.46 -9.19
CA ALA A 30 -11.84 18.53 -9.99
C ALA A 30 -11.75 17.70 -11.28
N GLU A 31 -10.56 17.59 -11.88
CA GLU A 31 -10.30 16.73 -13.04
C GLU A 31 -10.33 15.23 -12.68
N ALA A 32 -9.85 14.87 -11.48
CA ALA A 32 -9.80 13.50 -10.98
C ALA A 32 -11.15 13.02 -10.41
N ALA A 33 -12.19 13.01 -11.24
CA ALA A 33 -13.57 12.70 -10.83
C ALA A 33 -13.94 11.20 -10.81
N GLU A 34 -13.08 10.32 -11.34
CA GLU A 34 -13.36 8.89 -11.43
C GLU A 34 -12.97 8.15 -10.14
N GLU A 35 -13.93 7.43 -9.54
CA GLU A 35 -13.68 6.50 -8.45
C GLU A 35 -13.62 5.07 -9.00
N ARG A 36 -12.46 4.41 -8.83
CA ARG A 36 -12.25 3.04 -9.28
C ARG A 36 -11.12 2.34 -8.52
N GLY A 37 -11.07 1.02 -8.66
CA GLY A 37 -9.89 0.24 -8.27
C GLY A 37 -8.65 0.67 -9.04
N VAL A 38 -7.50 0.64 -8.36
CA VAL A 38 -6.19 0.98 -8.92
C VAL A 38 -5.17 -0.11 -8.61
N PHE A 39 -4.15 -0.22 -9.45
CA PHE A 39 -3.02 -1.12 -9.25
C PHE A 39 -1.79 -0.31 -8.87
N LEU A 40 -1.23 -0.55 -7.68
CA LEU A 40 -0.06 0.16 -7.17
C LEU A 40 1.16 -0.76 -7.16
N VAL A 41 2.28 -0.27 -7.69
CA VAL A 41 3.55 -1.01 -7.73
C VAL A 41 4.59 -0.28 -6.88
N ASN A 42 4.90 -0.85 -5.72
CA ASN A 42 5.99 -0.38 -4.87
C ASN A 42 7.27 -1.16 -5.19
N THR A 43 8.15 -0.59 -6.03
CA THR A 43 9.38 -1.24 -6.51
C THR A 43 10.65 -0.43 -6.19
N GLY A 44 11.81 -0.98 -6.56
CA GLY A 44 13.13 -0.39 -6.35
C GLY A 44 13.91 -0.99 -5.18
N ASN A 45 15.19 -0.65 -5.09
CA ASN A 45 16.12 -1.25 -4.12
C ASN A 45 16.04 -0.64 -2.71
N GLY A 46 15.32 0.48 -2.56
CA GLY A 46 15.12 1.12 -1.27
C GLY A 46 14.32 0.26 -0.29
N LYS A 47 14.59 0.45 1.01
CA LYS A 47 13.71 -0.06 2.08
C LYS A 47 12.40 0.71 2.05
N GLY A 48 11.30 0.03 2.34
CA GLY A 48 9.98 0.66 2.49
C GLY A 48 8.84 0.05 1.68
N LYS A 49 9.13 -0.83 0.71
CA LYS A 49 8.09 -1.41 -0.18
C LYS A 49 7.00 -2.17 0.59
N SER A 50 7.41 -3.15 1.40
CA SER A 50 6.48 -3.97 2.18
C SER A 50 5.76 -3.14 3.25
N SER A 51 6.49 -2.27 3.96
CA SER A 51 5.90 -1.42 4.99
C SER A 51 4.89 -0.42 4.43
N ALA A 52 5.11 0.11 3.22
CA ALA A 52 4.14 0.96 2.54
C ALA A 52 2.87 0.17 2.17
N GLY A 53 3.02 -1.07 1.68
CA GLY A 53 1.90 -1.97 1.43
C GLY A 53 1.10 -2.27 2.70
N PHE A 54 1.79 -2.60 3.80
CA PHE A 54 1.13 -2.84 5.10
C PHE A 54 0.52 -1.58 5.70
N GLY A 55 1.08 -0.39 5.44
CA GLY A 55 0.45 0.88 5.80
C GLY A 55 -0.91 1.07 5.11
N LEU A 56 -1.05 0.62 3.86
CA LEU A 56 -2.33 0.61 3.16
C LEU A 56 -3.31 -0.40 3.77
N VAL A 57 -2.83 -1.57 4.22
CA VAL A 57 -3.66 -2.53 4.96
C VAL A 57 -4.25 -1.88 6.20
N ALA A 58 -3.42 -1.25 7.05
CA ALA A 58 -3.88 -0.52 8.23
C ALA A 58 -4.92 0.55 7.91
N ARG A 59 -4.70 1.34 6.86
CA ARG A 59 -5.67 2.36 6.43
C ARG A 59 -6.99 1.73 5.99
N ALA A 60 -6.94 0.68 5.17
CA ALA A 60 -8.12 0.03 4.62
C ALA A 60 -9.00 -0.55 5.74
N ILE A 61 -8.41 -1.31 6.67
CA ILE A 61 -9.16 -1.88 7.80
C ILE A 61 -9.66 -0.80 8.76
N GLY A 62 -8.91 0.30 8.93
CA GLY A 62 -9.35 1.46 9.72
C GLY A 62 -10.60 2.14 9.17
N HIS A 63 -10.92 1.92 7.89
CA HIS A 63 -12.15 2.36 7.22
C HIS A 63 -13.14 1.21 6.99
N GLY A 64 -12.95 0.05 7.61
CA GLY A 64 -13.87 -1.09 7.55
C GLY A 64 -13.80 -1.93 6.27
N MET A 65 -12.74 -1.78 5.45
CA MET A 65 -12.55 -2.61 4.26
C MET A 65 -11.97 -3.97 4.63
N LYS A 66 -12.43 -5.03 3.95
CA LYS A 66 -11.77 -6.35 3.98
C LYS A 66 -10.54 -6.36 3.09
N VAL A 67 -9.49 -7.04 3.55
CA VAL A 67 -8.18 -7.06 2.90
C VAL A 67 -7.66 -8.48 2.76
N GLY A 68 -7.11 -8.80 1.59
CA GLY A 68 -6.31 -10.00 1.36
C GLY A 68 -4.82 -9.68 1.27
N VAL A 69 -3.97 -10.48 1.91
CA VAL A 69 -2.51 -10.39 1.79
C VAL A 69 -1.97 -11.75 1.39
N VAL A 70 -1.23 -11.82 0.30
CA VAL A 70 -0.46 -12.98 -0.13
C VAL A 70 1.00 -12.60 -0.13
N GLN A 71 1.83 -13.33 0.59
CA GLN A 71 3.28 -13.12 0.57
C GLN A 71 3.94 -14.26 -0.20
N PHE A 72 4.46 -13.94 -1.38
CA PHE A 72 5.24 -14.90 -2.17
C PHE A 72 6.64 -15.11 -1.58
N ILE A 73 7.20 -16.32 -1.79
CA ILE A 73 8.59 -16.71 -1.46
C ILE A 73 8.88 -16.76 0.06
N LYS A 74 8.11 -16.09 0.92
CA LYS A 74 8.38 -16.12 2.37
C LYS A 74 8.00 -17.47 2.96
N GLY A 75 8.95 -18.11 3.63
CA GLY A 75 8.74 -19.31 4.45
C GLY A 75 8.75 -19.04 5.96
N ARG A 76 8.96 -17.79 6.39
CA ARG A 76 8.91 -17.39 7.81
C ARG A 76 7.69 -16.53 8.08
N SER A 77 7.03 -16.82 9.20
CA SER A 77 5.79 -16.19 9.67
C SER A 77 5.96 -15.41 10.98
N ASP A 78 7.15 -14.86 11.24
CA ASP A 78 7.54 -14.25 12.52
C ASP A 78 7.58 -12.71 12.47
N THR A 79 6.94 -12.10 11.46
CA THR A 79 6.91 -10.64 11.32
C THR A 79 5.89 -10.00 12.27
N GLY A 80 6.22 -8.82 12.81
CA GLY A 80 5.31 -8.08 13.69
C GLY A 80 4.02 -7.66 13.00
N GLU A 81 4.11 -7.30 11.71
CA GLU A 81 2.95 -6.96 10.88
C GLU A 81 2.00 -8.14 10.72
N GLU A 82 2.51 -9.33 10.41
CA GLU A 82 1.70 -10.54 10.34
C GLU A 82 1.02 -10.84 11.68
N ALA A 83 1.78 -10.83 12.78
CA ALA A 83 1.24 -11.10 14.10
C ALA A 83 0.13 -10.11 14.46
N PHE A 84 0.25 -8.84 14.08
CA PHE A 84 -0.76 -7.81 14.29
C PHE A 84 -2.01 -8.02 13.40
N TYR A 85 -1.82 -8.19 12.10
CA TYR A 85 -2.91 -8.23 11.12
C TYR A 85 -3.71 -9.53 11.17
N ARG A 86 -3.09 -10.67 11.50
CA ARG A 86 -3.82 -11.94 11.68
C ARG A 86 -4.88 -11.89 12.79
N ARG A 87 -4.79 -10.93 13.71
CA ARG A 87 -5.80 -10.74 14.78
C ARG A 87 -7.00 -9.91 14.32
N GLN A 88 -6.92 -9.29 13.14
CA GLN A 88 -7.98 -8.44 12.61
C GLN A 88 -8.94 -9.31 11.80
N PRO A 89 -10.26 -9.33 12.13
CA PRO A 89 -11.22 -10.19 11.44
C PRO A 89 -11.42 -9.83 9.95
N GLU A 90 -11.05 -8.62 9.55
CA GLU A 90 -11.14 -8.13 8.17
C GLU A 90 -9.96 -8.58 7.29
N VAL A 91 -8.92 -9.20 7.86
CA VAL A 91 -7.68 -9.53 7.13
C VAL A 91 -7.52 -11.03 6.91
N ALA A 92 -7.52 -11.43 5.64
CA ALA A 92 -7.04 -12.74 5.21
C ALA A 92 -5.53 -12.67 4.91
N TRP A 93 -4.71 -13.36 5.70
CA TRP A 93 -3.25 -13.31 5.58
C TRP A 93 -2.66 -14.68 5.22
N HIS A 94 -2.04 -14.75 4.04
CA HIS A 94 -1.47 -15.97 3.46
C HIS A 94 0.04 -15.80 3.28
N VAL A 95 0.83 -16.58 4.02
CA VAL A 95 2.27 -16.71 3.81
C VAL A 95 2.49 -17.94 2.95
N MET A 96 2.94 -17.73 1.71
CA MET A 96 3.02 -18.77 0.70
C MET A 96 4.44 -18.83 0.13
N GLY A 97 5.19 -19.84 0.58
CA GLY A 97 6.61 -19.97 0.27
C GLY A 97 7.28 -20.98 1.18
N GLU A 98 8.37 -21.57 0.72
CA GLU A 98 9.24 -22.41 1.56
C GLU A 98 10.50 -21.65 2.05
N GLY A 99 10.56 -20.34 1.78
CA GLY A 99 11.75 -19.52 2.00
C GLY A 99 12.37 -19.10 0.68
N PHE A 100 13.56 -18.53 0.76
CA PHE A 100 14.22 -18.02 -0.41
C PHE A 100 14.61 -19.15 -1.37
N THR A 101 14.38 -18.93 -2.66
CA THR A 101 14.63 -19.90 -3.75
C THR A 101 16.10 -20.28 -3.94
N TRP A 102 17.03 -19.63 -3.23
CA TRP A 102 18.45 -20.02 -3.22
C TRP A 102 18.80 -21.01 -2.10
N GLU A 103 17.90 -21.21 -1.15
CA GLU A 103 18.00 -22.27 -0.14
C GLU A 103 17.39 -23.58 -0.69
N THR A 104 16.28 -23.49 -1.44
CA THR A 104 15.71 -24.62 -2.18
C THR A 104 16.48 -24.86 -3.48
N GLN A 105 17.24 -25.95 -3.56
CA GLN A 105 17.85 -26.41 -4.82
C GLN A 105 16.85 -27.20 -5.69
N ASP A 106 15.56 -26.81 -5.67
CA ASP A 106 14.49 -27.52 -6.36
C ASP A 106 13.53 -26.55 -7.07
N ARG A 107 13.80 -26.33 -8.35
CA ARG A 107 13.00 -25.46 -9.21
C ARG A 107 11.55 -25.92 -9.36
N ALA A 108 11.31 -27.23 -9.40
CA ALA A 108 9.95 -27.75 -9.60
C ALA A 108 9.07 -27.42 -8.39
N ARG A 109 9.66 -27.53 -7.20
CA ARG A 109 9.03 -27.16 -5.93
C ARG A 109 8.77 -25.66 -5.80
N ASP A 110 9.74 -24.84 -6.19
CA ASP A 110 9.57 -23.38 -6.21
C ASP A 110 8.41 -22.95 -7.14
N VAL A 111 8.32 -23.57 -8.33
CA VAL A 111 7.22 -23.33 -9.29
C VAL A 111 5.88 -23.75 -8.68
N ALA A 112 5.78 -24.96 -8.13
CA ALA A 112 4.54 -25.44 -7.53
C ALA A 112 4.06 -24.54 -6.37
N THR A 113 5.01 -24.02 -5.58
CA THR A 113 4.70 -23.10 -4.47
C THR A 113 4.22 -21.75 -4.97
N ALA A 114 4.85 -21.22 -6.03
CA ALA A 114 4.42 -19.98 -6.67
C ALA A 114 3.04 -20.11 -7.33
N GLU A 115 2.76 -21.25 -7.99
CA GLU A 115 1.44 -21.56 -8.56
C GLU A 115 0.36 -21.62 -7.48
N ALA A 116 0.63 -22.29 -6.36
CA ALA A 116 -0.29 -22.34 -5.23
C ALA A 116 -0.54 -20.96 -4.61
N ALA A 117 0.50 -20.13 -4.46
CA ALA A 117 0.38 -18.75 -4.00
C ALA A 117 -0.46 -17.91 -4.97
N TRP A 118 -0.27 -18.12 -6.28
CA TRP A 118 -1.01 -17.41 -7.31
C TRP A 118 -2.49 -17.79 -7.34
N GLU A 119 -2.84 -19.05 -7.16
CA GLU A 119 -4.26 -19.45 -7.05
C GLU A 119 -4.95 -18.79 -5.85
N GLN A 120 -4.25 -18.66 -4.71
CA GLN A 120 -4.75 -17.89 -3.57
C GLN A 120 -4.94 -16.40 -3.90
N ALA A 121 -3.98 -15.79 -4.60
CA ALA A 121 -4.08 -14.41 -5.05
C ALA A 121 -5.28 -14.21 -6.00
N ARG A 122 -5.48 -15.10 -6.97
CA ARG A 122 -6.61 -15.06 -7.91
C ARG A 122 -7.95 -15.16 -7.19
N ALA A 123 -8.06 -16.03 -6.19
CA ALA A 123 -9.27 -16.14 -5.39
C ALA A 123 -9.61 -14.81 -4.69
N LEU A 124 -8.62 -14.16 -4.09
CA LEU A 124 -8.81 -12.87 -3.40
C LEU A 124 -9.12 -11.72 -4.39
N LEU A 125 -8.42 -11.68 -5.54
CA LEU A 125 -8.67 -10.69 -6.59
C LEU A 125 -10.05 -10.83 -7.25
N GLY A 126 -10.62 -12.04 -7.22
CA GLY A 126 -11.94 -12.33 -7.75
C GLY A 126 -13.10 -12.11 -6.77
N ASP A 127 -12.82 -11.85 -5.49
CA ASP A 127 -13.84 -11.65 -4.47
C ASP A 127 -14.26 -10.16 -4.39
N PRO A 128 -15.50 -9.80 -4.78
CA PRO A 128 -15.96 -8.42 -4.74
C PRO A 128 -16.11 -7.86 -3.31
N ALA A 129 -16.08 -8.71 -2.28
CA ALA A 129 -16.11 -8.26 -0.88
C ALA A 129 -14.76 -7.74 -0.38
N ILE A 130 -13.66 -7.99 -1.11
CA ILE A 130 -12.31 -7.58 -0.74
C ILE A 130 -11.98 -6.25 -1.42
N GLY A 131 -11.72 -5.23 -0.61
CA GLY A 131 -11.44 -3.88 -1.09
C GLY A 131 -9.96 -3.60 -1.38
N LEU A 132 -9.05 -4.45 -0.88
CA LEU A 132 -7.61 -4.34 -1.12
C LEU A 132 -6.97 -5.72 -1.13
N VAL A 133 -6.10 -5.96 -2.13
CA VAL A 133 -5.24 -7.14 -2.17
C VAL A 133 -3.77 -6.70 -2.22
N VAL A 134 -2.95 -7.23 -1.33
CA VAL A 134 -1.48 -7.06 -1.33
C VAL A 134 -0.84 -8.37 -1.76
N LEU A 135 0.04 -8.30 -2.75
CA LEU A 135 0.79 -9.43 -3.34
C LEU A 135 2.29 -9.27 -3.08
#